data_AF-A0A660PUH4-F1
#
_entry.id   AF-A0A660PUH4-F1
#
_cell.length_a   1.000
_cell.length_b   1.000
_cell.length_c   1.000
_cell.angle_alpha   90.00
_cell.angle_beta   90.00
_cell.angle_gamma   90.00
#
_symmetry.space_group_name_H-M   'P 1'
#
loop_
_entity.id
_entity.type
_entity.pdbx_description
1 polymer ?
#
loop_
_entity_poly.entity_id
_entity_poly.type
_entity_poly.pdbx_seq_one_letter_code
_entity_poly.pdbx_strand_id
1 'polypeptide(L)'
;NGSLVYRGDKSHLIFYTQETISIIDSTKAKQRFTYTLKNTTDNNPGPDTWSNEFVMSSNGRVVGIEIENDSSRQSLDYFRTLMEQAAPVYPDQAVSPGYRWNNTVKVLLEEGSTDASTTYTLKALVREAGYDCAVIEYTGTMILPLVKGMGDDPSATVSGSDKIDVQGVTYFAYAEGIIIKEKETSHLLRRGKVLKDGRSIEFSVEETRSSNTILMQIE
;
A
#
# COMPACT_ATOMS: atom_id res chain seq x y z
N ASN A 1 23.81 -9.52 -22.81
CA ASN A 1 23.51 -9.86 -21.41
C ASN A 1 23.74 -8.64 -20.54
N GLY A 2 22.74 -7.77 -20.45
CA GLY A 2 22.79 -6.60 -19.57
C GLY A 2 21.57 -6.66 -18.66
N SER A 3 21.75 -7.08 -17.42
CA SER A 3 20.77 -6.85 -16.37
C SER A 3 20.91 -5.39 -15.96
N LEU A 4 19.91 -4.57 -16.26
CA LEU A 4 19.85 -3.25 -15.65
C LEU A 4 19.53 -3.47 -14.17
N VAL A 5 20.49 -3.14 -13.30
CA VAL A 5 20.35 -3.20 -11.85
C VAL A 5 20.29 -1.78 -11.33
N TYR A 6 19.13 -1.38 -10.83
CA TYR A 6 18.97 -0.12 -10.10
C TYR A 6 18.94 -0.40 -8.60
N ARG A 7 19.65 0.44 -7.84
CA ARG A 7 19.67 0.46 -6.39
C ARG A 7 19.44 1.87 -5.87
N GLY A 8 18.57 2.01 -4.89
CA GLY A 8 18.32 3.30 -4.26
C GLY A 8 17.59 3.18 -2.93
N ASP A 9 17.83 4.17 -2.08
CA ASP A 9 17.14 4.33 -0.80
C ASP A 9 16.29 5.59 -0.84
N LYS A 10 15.05 5.50 -0.36
CA LYS A 10 14.10 6.61 -0.32
C LYS A 10 13.51 6.77 1.08
N SER A 11 13.27 8.01 1.49
CA SER A 11 12.56 8.32 2.72
C SER A 11 11.50 9.38 2.46
N HIS A 12 10.29 9.12 2.94
CA HIS A 12 9.11 9.94 2.67
C HIS A 12 8.45 10.35 3.98
N LEU A 13 8.06 11.62 4.06
CA LEU A 13 7.10 12.11 5.04
C LEU A 13 5.80 12.42 4.31
N ILE A 14 4.74 11.72 4.67
CA ILE A 14 3.44 11.80 4.02
C ILE A 14 2.44 12.35 5.05
N PHE A 15 1.75 13.40 4.67
CA PHE A 15 0.57 13.87 5.39
C PHE A 15 -0.66 13.37 4.67
N TYR A 16 -1.72 13.05 5.41
CA TYR A 16 -2.96 12.66 4.77
C TYR A 16 -4.20 13.16 5.49
N THR A 17 -5.30 13.29 4.73
CA THR A 17 -6.65 13.51 5.24
C THR A 17 -7.56 12.36 4.82
N GLN A 18 -8.61 12.12 5.60
CA GLN A 18 -9.61 11.09 5.35
C GLN A 18 -11.01 11.69 5.41
N GLU A 19 -11.80 11.46 4.36
CA GLU A 19 -13.16 11.96 4.19
C GLU A 19 -14.11 10.78 3.96
N THR A 20 -15.29 10.79 4.61
CA THR A 20 -16.37 9.83 4.29
C THR A 20 -17.26 10.39 3.19
N ILE A 21 -17.09 9.88 1.97
CA ILE A 21 -17.84 10.35 0.78
C ILE A 21 -19.30 9.89 0.84
N SER A 22 -19.53 8.62 1.17
CA SER A 22 -20.89 8.06 1.26
C SER A 22 -20.93 6.79 2.08
N ILE A 23 -22.00 6.59 2.85
CA ILE A 23 -22.31 5.30 3.49
C ILE A 23 -23.08 4.45 2.46
N ILE A 24 -22.57 3.27 2.15
CA ILE A 24 -23.20 2.35 1.19
C ILE A 24 -24.23 1.49 1.92
N ASP A 25 -23.82 0.87 3.02
CA ASP A 25 -24.67 0.07 3.90
C ASP A 25 -24.07 0.07 5.32
N SER A 26 -24.67 -0.67 6.26
CA SER A 26 -24.21 -0.76 7.66
C SER A 26 -22.81 -1.39 7.83
N THR A 27 -22.24 -1.95 6.77
CA THR A 27 -20.96 -2.65 6.76
C THR A 27 -19.93 -2.03 5.81
N LYS A 28 -20.31 -1.01 5.01
CA LYS A 28 -19.44 -0.43 3.98
C LYS A 28 -19.60 1.08 3.86
N ALA A 29 -18.48 1.75 3.68
CA ALA A 29 -18.43 3.17 3.34
C ALA A 29 -17.45 3.41 2.21
N LYS A 30 -17.74 4.43 1.40
CA LYS A 30 -16.80 5.00 0.45
C LYS A 30 -16.02 6.09 1.16
N GLN A 31 -14.70 5.98 1.17
CA GLN A 31 -13.78 6.89 1.83
C GLN A 31 -12.77 7.43 0.84
N ARG A 32 -12.46 8.72 0.94
CA ARG A 32 -11.40 9.37 0.17
C ARG A 32 -10.21 9.63 1.08
N PHE A 33 -9.03 9.29 0.59
CA PHE A 33 -7.77 9.56 1.24
C PHE A 33 -6.98 10.50 0.35
N THR A 34 -6.65 11.68 0.86
CA THR A 34 -5.81 12.65 0.15
C THR A 34 -4.45 12.68 0.82
N TYR A 35 -3.41 12.35 0.06
CA TYR A 35 -2.04 12.27 0.51
C TYR A 35 -1.25 13.45 -0.01
N THR A 36 -0.32 13.94 0.79
CA THR A 36 0.59 15.04 0.47
C THR A 36 1.99 14.62 0.86
N LEU A 37 2.82 14.31 -0.14
CA LEU A 37 4.23 14.00 0.06
C LEU A 37 5.00 15.30 0.28
N LYS A 38 5.65 15.41 1.44
CA LYS A 38 6.60 16.49 1.68
C LYS A 38 7.92 16.14 0.98
N ASN A 39 8.16 16.75 -0.17
CA ASN A 39 9.44 16.62 -0.87
C ASN A 39 10.59 17.13 0.03
N THR A 40 11.60 16.28 0.23
CA THR A 40 12.81 16.59 1.00
C THR A 40 14.00 16.95 0.11
N THR A 41 13.82 16.99 -1.21
CA THR A 41 14.87 17.30 -2.19
C THR A 41 14.61 18.61 -2.91
N ASP A 42 15.65 19.43 -3.04
CA ASP A 42 15.60 20.85 -3.44
C ASP A 42 15.10 21.12 -4.88
N ASN A 43 14.91 20.09 -5.70
CA ASN A 43 14.64 20.24 -7.15
C ASN A 43 13.17 20.16 -7.55
N ASN A 44 12.23 20.01 -6.61
CA ASN A 44 10.80 20.04 -6.91
C ASN A 44 10.06 20.93 -5.89
N PRO A 45 9.66 22.16 -6.26
CA PRO A 45 9.29 23.19 -5.30
C PRO A 45 7.89 23.03 -4.67
N GLY A 46 7.12 21.99 -5.04
CA GLY A 46 5.77 21.75 -4.53
C GLY A 46 5.64 20.40 -3.81
N PRO A 47 4.76 20.29 -2.81
CA PRO A 47 4.31 18.99 -2.33
C PRO A 47 3.58 18.26 -3.48
N ASP A 48 3.79 16.95 -3.56
CA ASP A 48 3.04 16.10 -4.49
C ASP A 48 1.77 15.63 -3.78
N THR A 49 0.60 15.99 -4.31
CA THR A 49 -0.69 15.69 -3.69
C THR A 49 -1.52 14.82 -4.63
N TRP A 50 -2.04 13.71 -4.10
CA TRP A 50 -2.91 12.80 -4.83
C TRP A 50 -4.01 12.27 -3.92
N SER A 51 -5.14 11.85 -4.52
CA SER A 51 -6.28 11.31 -3.79
C SER A 51 -6.71 9.98 -4.35
N ASN A 52 -7.11 9.06 -3.47
CA ASN A 52 -7.67 7.76 -3.82
C ASN A 52 -8.98 7.55 -3.08
N GLU A 53 -9.95 6.94 -3.73
CA GLU A 53 -11.21 6.57 -3.11
C GLU A 53 -11.29 5.05 -2.96
N PHE A 54 -11.65 4.59 -1.76
CA PHE A 54 -11.79 3.19 -1.44
C PHE A 54 -13.20 2.91 -0.96
N VAL A 55 -13.75 1.78 -1.38
CA VAL A 55 -14.88 1.18 -0.68
C VAL A 55 -14.30 0.27 0.39
N MET A 56 -14.46 0.66 1.65
CA MET A 56 -13.94 -0.08 2.80
C MET A 56 -15.08 -0.71 3.56
N SER A 57 -14.87 -1.95 3.97
CA SER A 57 -15.76 -2.64 4.90
C SER A 57 -15.42 -2.31 6.35
N SER A 58 -16.35 -2.58 7.27
CA SER A 58 -16.21 -2.27 8.70
C SER A 58 -15.02 -2.95 9.39
N ASN A 59 -14.48 -4.04 8.82
CA ASN A 59 -13.28 -4.70 9.35
C ASN A 59 -11.97 -4.22 8.69
N GLY A 60 -11.99 -3.09 8.00
CA GLY A 60 -10.80 -2.50 7.35
C GLY A 60 -10.48 -3.07 5.97
N ARG A 61 -11.15 -4.16 5.54
CA ARG A 61 -10.91 -4.72 4.20
C ARG A 61 -11.36 -3.74 3.12
N VAL A 62 -10.47 -3.48 2.17
CA VAL A 62 -10.77 -2.77 0.91
C VAL A 62 -11.51 -3.73 -0.02
N VAL A 63 -12.71 -3.35 -0.46
CA VAL A 63 -13.57 -4.14 -1.37
C VAL A 63 -13.81 -3.45 -2.72
N GLY A 64 -13.32 -2.22 -2.89
CA GLY A 64 -13.39 -1.46 -4.14
C GLY A 64 -12.42 -0.28 -4.14
N ILE A 65 -11.99 0.15 -5.33
CA ILE A 65 -11.11 1.31 -5.54
C ILE A 65 -11.63 2.12 -6.73
N GLU A 66 -11.75 3.43 -6.54
CA GLU A 66 -12.02 4.42 -7.57
C GLU A 66 -10.89 5.47 -7.53
N ILE A 67 -10.27 5.78 -8.66
CA ILE A 67 -9.21 6.79 -8.76
C ILE A 67 -9.75 7.94 -9.61
N GLU A 68 -9.81 9.14 -9.00
CA GLU A 68 -10.54 10.31 -9.52
C GLU A 68 -9.85 10.98 -10.71
N ASN A 69 -8.55 10.74 -10.93
CA ASN A 69 -7.76 11.31 -12.03
C ASN A 69 -6.89 10.22 -12.69
N ASP A 70 -7.22 9.88 -13.94
CA ASP A 70 -6.39 9.27 -15.00
C ASP A 70 -5.32 8.23 -14.54
N SER A 71 -5.33 6.96 -14.96
CA SER A 71 -5.13 6.62 -16.38
C SER A 71 -4.79 5.10 -16.49
N SER A 72 -5.52 4.38 -17.36
CA SER A 72 -5.51 2.92 -17.60
C SER A 72 -6.07 2.00 -16.49
N ARG A 73 -6.94 1.03 -16.87
CA ARG A 73 -7.44 -0.03 -15.98
C ARG A 73 -6.33 -0.86 -15.30
N GLN A 74 -5.14 -0.89 -15.90
CA GLN A 74 -4.01 -1.68 -15.43
C GLN A 74 -3.36 -1.10 -14.17
N SER A 75 -3.33 0.23 -14.01
CA SER A 75 -2.87 0.87 -12.77
C SER A 75 -3.81 0.55 -11.60
N LEU A 76 -5.12 0.52 -11.85
CA LEU A 76 -6.14 0.17 -10.86
C LEU A 76 -5.99 -1.26 -10.33
N ASP A 77 -5.69 -2.24 -11.18
CA ASP A 77 -5.54 -3.63 -10.75
C ASP A 77 -4.27 -3.83 -9.90
N TYR A 78 -3.18 -3.14 -10.25
CA TYR A 78 -1.97 -3.12 -9.41
C TYR A 78 -2.25 -2.51 -8.03
N PHE A 79 -2.90 -1.34 -7.99
CA PHE A 79 -3.28 -0.69 -6.73
C PHE A 79 -4.27 -1.52 -5.92
N ARG A 80 -5.22 -2.21 -6.56
CA ARG A 80 -6.15 -3.13 -5.89
C ARG A 80 -5.39 -4.27 -5.22
N THR A 81 -4.51 -4.92 -5.98
CA THR A 81 -3.69 -6.03 -5.47
C THR A 81 -2.79 -5.59 -4.32
N LEU A 82 -2.25 -4.37 -4.39
CA LEU A 82 -1.49 -3.76 -3.29
C LEU A 82 -2.36 -3.57 -2.05
N MET A 83 -3.51 -2.92 -2.19
CA MET A 83 -4.38 -2.61 -1.05
C MET A 83 -5.00 -3.85 -0.41
N GLU A 84 -5.30 -4.89 -1.18
CA GLU A 84 -5.75 -6.18 -0.64
C GLU A 84 -4.72 -6.84 0.30
N GLN A 85 -3.43 -6.56 0.08
CA GLN A 85 -2.33 -7.13 0.87
C GLN A 85 -1.85 -6.18 1.98
N ALA A 86 -1.89 -4.87 1.74
CA ALA A 86 -1.39 -3.85 2.66
C ALA A 86 -2.43 -3.48 3.74
N ALA A 87 -3.71 -3.41 3.38
CA ALA A 87 -4.74 -2.98 4.32
C ALA A 87 -4.95 -4.03 5.43
N PRO A 88 -4.86 -3.64 6.72
CA PRO A 88 -5.18 -4.55 7.81
C PRO A 88 -6.66 -4.92 7.76
N VAL A 89 -6.94 -6.22 7.60
CA VAL A 89 -8.21 -6.83 7.97
C VAL A 89 -8.18 -7.12 9.46
N TYR A 90 -9.04 -6.45 10.23
CA TYR A 90 -9.11 -6.60 11.68
C TYR A 90 -9.92 -7.84 12.07
N PRO A 91 -9.56 -8.51 13.18
CA PRO A 91 -10.34 -9.62 13.71
C PRO A 91 -11.76 -9.19 14.14
N ASP A 92 -12.76 -10.03 13.90
CA ASP A 92 -14.15 -9.77 14.30
C ASP A 92 -14.38 -9.89 15.83
N GLN A 93 -13.42 -10.49 16.54
CA GLN A 93 -13.46 -10.65 17.99
C GLN A 93 -12.64 -9.57 18.69
N ALA A 94 -13.02 -9.24 19.93
CA ALA A 94 -12.21 -8.39 20.78
C ALA A 94 -10.83 -9.01 21.00
N VAL A 95 -9.79 -8.18 20.89
CA VAL A 95 -8.39 -8.58 21.05
C VAL A 95 -7.71 -7.73 22.11
N SER A 96 -6.68 -8.28 22.75
CA SER A 96 -5.88 -7.60 23.76
C SER A 96 -4.42 -7.49 23.33
N PRO A 97 -3.61 -6.61 23.96
CA PRO A 97 -2.17 -6.60 23.78
C PRO A 97 -1.56 -8.01 23.86
N GLY A 98 -0.67 -8.32 22.92
CA GLY A 98 -0.08 -9.63 22.70
C GLY A 98 -0.82 -10.50 21.68
N TYR A 99 -2.06 -10.16 21.29
CA TYR A 99 -2.78 -10.89 20.26
C TYR A 99 -2.13 -10.72 18.88
N ARG A 100 -2.10 -11.80 18.11
CA ARG A 100 -1.49 -11.87 16.78
C ARG A 100 -2.46 -12.45 15.77
N TRP A 101 -2.50 -11.87 14.58
CA TRP A 101 -3.29 -12.39 13.45
C TRP A 101 -2.54 -12.22 12.14
N ASN A 102 -2.93 -13.01 11.14
CA ASN A 102 -2.32 -13.00 9.82
C ASN A 102 -3.38 -12.68 8.77
N ASN A 103 -3.02 -11.84 7.81
CA ASN A 103 -3.75 -11.68 6.57
C ASN A 103 -2.95 -12.38 5.47
N THR A 104 -3.54 -13.38 4.85
CA THR A 104 -2.92 -14.12 3.74
C THR A 104 -3.78 -13.98 2.50
N VAL A 105 -3.16 -13.58 1.40
CA VAL A 105 -3.80 -13.37 0.11
C VAL A 105 -3.09 -14.23 -0.93
N LYS A 106 -3.88 -14.96 -1.73
CA LYS A 106 -3.35 -15.73 -2.85
C LYS A 106 -3.12 -14.81 -4.04
N VAL A 107 -1.90 -14.80 -4.56
CA VAL A 107 -1.47 -14.02 -5.72
C VAL A 107 -1.24 -14.95 -6.90
N LEU A 108 -1.79 -14.59 -8.06
CA LEU A 108 -1.59 -15.32 -9.31
C LEU A 108 -0.46 -14.66 -10.10
N LEU A 109 0.62 -15.40 -10.35
CA LEU A 109 1.73 -15.00 -11.21
C LEU A 109 1.74 -15.85 -12.49
N GLU A 110 2.50 -15.42 -13.50
CA GLU A 110 2.71 -16.23 -14.73
C GLU A 110 3.28 -17.62 -14.42
N GLU A 111 4.10 -17.72 -13.37
CA GLU A 111 4.81 -18.93 -12.95
C GLU A 111 3.94 -19.86 -12.07
N GLY A 112 2.79 -19.38 -11.61
CA GLY A 112 1.88 -20.10 -10.72
C GLY A 112 1.29 -19.23 -9.62
N SER A 113 0.51 -19.84 -8.73
CA SER A 113 -0.02 -19.15 -7.55
C SER A 113 0.98 -19.18 -6.40
N THR A 114 1.10 -18.06 -5.68
CA THR A 114 1.87 -17.93 -4.44
C THR A 114 1.03 -17.22 -3.38
N ASP A 115 1.46 -17.25 -2.13
CA ASP A 115 0.78 -16.55 -1.03
C ASP A 115 1.61 -15.35 -0.58
N ALA A 116 0.95 -14.20 -0.49
CA ALA A 116 1.43 -13.03 0.24
C ALA A 116 0.84 -13.05 1.65
N SER A 117 1.62 -12.65 2.66
CA SER A 117 1.18 -12.74 4.05
C SER A 117 1.75 -11.63 4.90
N THR A 118 0.90 -11.03 5.72
CA THR A 118 1.27 -10.01 6.71
C THR A 118 0.78 -10.44 8.08
N THR A 119 1.71 -10.50 9.03
CA THR A 119 1.41 -10.76 10.44
C THR A 119 1.30 -9.44 11.19
N TYR A 120 0.23 -9.29 11.96
CA TYR A 120 -0.03 -8.14 12.82
C TYR A 120 0.02 -8.57 14.28
N THR A 121 0.47 -7.68 15.15
CA THR A 121 0.51 -7.88 16.60
C THR A 121 -0.02 -6.63 17.29
N LEU A 122 -1.07 -6.77 18.11
CA LEU A 122 -1.51 -5.69 18.97
C LEU A 122 -0.51 -5.53 20.12
N LYS A 123 0.15 -4.37 20.22
CA LYS A 123 1.20 -4.11 21.21
C LYS A 123 0.70 -3.40 22.44
N ALA A 124 -0.16 -2.42 22.25
CA ALA A 124 -0.67 -1.59 23.33
C ALA A 124 -1.97 -0.91 22.91
N LEU A 125 -2.69 -0.41 23.92
CA LEU A 125 -3.76 0.56 23.76
C LEU A 125 -3.25 1.87 24.40
N VAL A 126 -3.25 2.96 23.65
CA VAL A 126 -2.67 4.24 24.05
C VAL A 126 -3.57 5.39 23.65
N ARG A 127 -3.45 6.53 24.32
CA ARG A 127 -4.07 7.77 23.85
C ARG A 127 -3.07 8.57 23.02
N GLU A 128 -3.39 8.81 21.75
CA GLU A 128 -2.51 9.50 20.80
C GLU A 128 -3.31 10.55 20.02
N ALA A 129 -2.80 11.78 19.95
CA ALA A 129 -3.45 12.90 19.26
C ALA A 129 -4.93 13.14 19.68
N GLY A 130 -5.30 12.74 20.90
CA GLY A 130 -6.67 12.86 21.42
C GLY A 130 -7.56 11.63 21.23
N TYR A 131 -7.11 10.62 20.48
CA TYR A 131 -7.83 9.39 20.16
C TYR A 131 -7.32 8.20 20.97
N ASP A 132 -8.22 7.26 21.27
CA ASP A 132 -7.85 5.99 21.87
C ASP A 132 -7.44 5.02 20.74
N CYS A 133 -6.15 4.69 20.72
CA CYS A 133 -5.49 4.00 19.62
C CYS A 133 -4.99 2.61 20.01
N ALA A 134 -5.13 1.66 19.09
CA ALA A 134 -4.42 0.40 19.07
C ALA A 134 -3.07 0.58 18.39
N VAL A 135 -1.98 0.29 19.10
CA VAL A 135 -0.63 0.24 18.52
C VAL A 135 -0.41 -1.15 17.94
N ILE A 136 -0.32 -1.23 16.62
CA ILE A 136 -0.22 -2.50 15.89
C ILE A 136 1.12 -2.54 15.18
N GLU A 137 1.96 -3.49 15.56
CA GLU A 137 3.18 -3.85 14.82
C GLU A 137 2.81 -4.82 13.70
N TYR A 138 3.45 -4.68 12.55
CA TYR A 138 3.28 -5.63 11.45
C TYR A 138 4.59 -5.96 10.74
N THR A 139 4.62 -7.17 10.18
CA THR A 139 5.68 -7.64 9.29
C THR A 139 5.06 -8.55 8.25
N GLY A 140 5.40 -8.35 6.99
CA GLY A 140 4.81 -9.12 5.91
C GLY A 140 5.63 -9.12 4.64
N THR A 141 5.13 -9.88 3.68
CA THR A 141 5.62 -9.91 2.31
C THR A 141 4.42 -9.73 1.40
N MET A 142 4.48 -8.68 0.57
CA MET A 142 3.55 -8.45 -0.52
C MET A 142 4.17 -8.91 -1.84
N ILE A 143 3.33 -9.40 -2.75
CA ILE A 143 3.73 -9.86 -4.07
C ILE A 143 2.77 -9.22 -5.09
N LEU A 144 3.31 -8.42 -6.00
CA LEU A 144 2.52 -7.69 -6.99
C LEU A 144 2.99 -8.11 -8.39
N PRO A 145 2.11 -8.66 -9.24
CA PRO A 145 2.43 -8.88 -10.65
C PRO A 145 2.79 -7.55 -11.32
N LEU A 146 3.84 -7.56 -12.15
CA LEU A 146 4.15 -6.37 -12.93
C LEU A 146 3.08 -6.15 -13.98
N VAL A 147 2.61 -4.91 -14.05
CA VAL A 147 1.71 -4.43 -15.09
C VAL A 147 2.41 -3.33 -15.86
N LYS A 148 1.98 -3.14 -17.11
CA LYS A 148 2.43 -2.04 -17.94
C LYS A 148 1.98 -0.70 -17.34
N GLY A 149 2.92 0.24 -17.22
CA GLY A 149 2.68 1.56 -16.69
C GLY A 149 2.18 2.56 -17.74
N MET A 150 1.73 3.72 -17.24
CA MET A 150 1.42 4.90 -18.04
C MET A 150 2.68 5.37 -18.79
N GLY A 151 2.62 5.45 -20.12
CA GLY A 151 3.75 5.91 -20.94
C GLY A 151 4.71 4.80 -21.41
N ASP A 152 4.50 3.55 -20.98
CA ASP A 152 5.23 2.42 -21.55
C ASP A 152 4.87 2.24 -23.03
N ASP A 153 5.87 1.89 -23.84
CA ASP A 153 5.70 1.66 -25.28
C ASP A 153 4.56 0.65 -25.54
N PRO A 154 3.50 0.99 -26.33
CA PRO A 154 2.35 0.11 -26.60
C PRO A 154 2.73 -1.29 -27.12
N SER A 155 3.84 -1.42 -27.83
CA SER A 155 4.35 -2.69 -28.37
C SER A 155 5.12 -3.53 -27.36
N ALA A 156 5.56 -2.93 -26.24
CA ALA A 156 6.28 -3.64 -25.20
C ALA A 156 5.32 -4.47 -24.33
N THR A 157 5.72 -5.69 -24.02
CA THR A 157 5.11 -6.49 -22.94
C THR A 157 6.07 -6.54 -21.77
N VAL A 158 5.51 -6.40 -20.57
CA VAL A 158 6.25 -6.49 -19.31
C VAL A 158 5.71 -7.71 -18.57
N SER A 159 6.60 -8.52 -18.01
CA SER A 159 6.18 -9.52 -17.03
C SER A 159 7.22 -9.72 -15.95
N GLY A 160 6.78 -10.35 -14.85
CA GLY A 160 7.54 -10.49 -13.62
C GLY A 160 6.72 -10.04 -12.42
N SER A 161 7.41 -9.73 -11.32
CA SER A 161 6.76 -9.36 -10.06
C SER A 161 7.62 -8.43 -9.22
N ASP A 162 6.93 -7.67 -8.38
CA ASP A 162 7.47 -7.03 -7.20
C ASP A 162 7.29 -7.94 -6.00
N LYS A 163 8.36 -8.17 -5.26
CA LYS A 163 8.31 -8.68 -3.89
C LYS A 163 8.63 -7.52 -2.95
N ILE A 164 7.74 -7.21 -2.02
CA ILE A 164 7.91 -6.12 -1.07
C ILE A 164 7.88 -6.72 0.33
N ASP A 165 9.04 -6.81 0.97
CA ASP A 165 9.12 -7.17 2.38
C ASP A 165 8.90 -5.90 3.22
N VAL A 166 7.94 -5.93 4.13
CA VAL A 166 7.47 -4.76 4.86
C VAL A 166 7.49 -4.99 6.36
N GLN A 167 7.85 -3.96 7.11
CA GLN A 167 7.68 -3.91 8.56
C GLN A 167 7.26 -2.51 9.00
N GLY A 168 6.37 -2.42 9.98
CA GLY A 168 5.89 -1.13 10.42
C GLY A 168 5.12 -1.15 11.72
N VAL A 169 4.72 0.03 12.14
CA VAL A 169 3.87 0.27 13.30
C VAL A 169 2.80 1.27 12.92
N THR A 170 1.55 0.92 13.17
CA THR A 170 0.39 1.79 12.96
C THR A 170 -0.31 2.09 14.28
N TYR A 171 -0.77 3.34 14.42
CA TYR A 171 -1.59 3.81 15.52
C TYR A 171 -3.01 3.95 15.00
N PHE A 172 -3.84 2.95 15.26
CA PHE A 172 -5.18 2.87 14.73
C PHE A 172 -6.20 3.31 15.78
N ALA A 173 -6.88 4.43 15.55
CA ALA A 173 -7.99 4.89 16.37
C ALA A 173 -9.22 4.01 16.11
N TYR A 174 -9.43 3.05 17.01
CA TYR A 174 -10.30 1.89 16.76
C TYR A 174 -11.79 2.20 16.88
N ALA A 175 -12.17 3.29 17.56
CA ALA A 175 -13.56 3.72 17.62
C ALA A 175 -13.98 4.48 16.35
N GLU A 176 -13.01 5.19 15.75
CA GLU A 176 -13.20 6.03 14.57
C GLU A 176 -12.91 5.30 13.26
N GLY A 177 -12.11 4.21 13.31
CA GLY A 177 -11.74 3.44 12.13
C GLY A 177 -10.69 4.13 11.25
N ILE A 178 -9.78 4.88 11.85
CA ILE A 178 -8.78 5.71 11.14
C ILE A 178 -7.35 5.47 11.66
N ILE A 179 -6.35 5.71 10.81
CA ILE A 179 -4.93 5.63 11.18
C ILE A 179 -4.45 7.02 11.62
N ILE A 180 -4.03 7.18 12.86
CA ILE A 180 -3.52 8.47 13.34
C ILE A 180 -2.10 8.73 12.82
N LYS A 181 -1.25 7.70 12.86
CA LYS A 181 0.08 7.74 12.29
C LYS A 181 0.59 6.33 12.00
N GLU A 182 1.48 6.24 11.04
CA GLU A 182 2.13 5.01 10.64
C GLU A 182 3.59 5.25 10.31
N LYS A 183 4.46 4.33 10.73
CA LYS A 183 5.86 4.30 10.33
C LYS A 183 6.15 2.95 9.72
N GLU A 184 6.67 2.95 8.50
CA GLU A 184 6.95 1.75 7.73
C GLU A 184 8.37 1.79 7.14
N THR A 185 8.98 0.62 7.07
CA THR A 185 10.12 0.36 6.19
C THR A 185 9.77 -0.79 5.27
N SER A 186 10.05 -0.64 3.98
CA SER A 186 9.86 -1.68 2.99
C SER A 186 11.12 -1.90 2.14
N HIS A 187 11.33 -3.15 1.75
CA HIS A 187 12.37 -3.58 0.82
C HIS A 187 11.71 -4.18 -0.41
N LEU A 188 11.84 -3.48 -1.53
CA LEU A 188 11.33 -3.89 -2.83
C LEU A 188 12.42 -4.62 -3.61
N LEU A 189 12.10 -5.84 -4.03
CA LEU A 189 12.81 -6.57 -5.07
C LEU A 189 11.88 -6.77 -6.26
N ARG A 190 12.14 -6.02 -7.33
CA ARG A 190 11.45 -6.15 -8.62
C ARG A 190 12.30 -6.97 -9.56
N ARG A 191 11.70 -7.98 -10.18
CA ARG A 191 12.33 -8.76 -11.25
C ARG A 191 11.37 -8.91 -12.39
N GLY A 192 11.87 -8.77 -13.61
CA GLY A 192 11.03 -8.94 -14.78
C GLY A 192 11.79 -8.94 -16.09
N LYS A 193 11.01 -9.02 -17.16
CA LYS A 193 11.45 -8.92 -18.54
C LYS A 193 10.58 -7.93 -19.29
N VAL A 194 11.21 -7.17 -20.17
CA VAL A 194 10.54 -6.36 -21.18
C VAL A 194 10.81 -7.00 -22.53
N LEU A 195 9.75 -7.39 -23.25
CA LEU A 195 9.85 -7.81 -24.64
C LEU A 195 9.44 -6.64 -25.53
N LYS A 196 10.35 -6.17 -26.37
CA LYS A 196 10.12 -5.09 -27.32
C LYS A 196 10.85 -5.38 -28.63
N ASP A 197 10.19 -5.22 -29.77
CA ASP A 197 10.75 -5.46 -31.11
C ASP A 197 11.42 -6.83 -31.26
N GLY A 198 10.83 -7.87 -30.64
CA GLY A 198 11.36 -9.25 -30.63
C GLY A 198 12.60 -9.45 -29.76
N ARG A 199 13.04 -8.43 -29.01
CA ARG A 199 14.16 -8.50 -28.07
C ARG A 199 13.64 -8.54 -26.64
N SER A 200 14.09 -9.54 -25.89
CA SER A 200 13.82 -9.65 -24.45
C SER A 200 14.97 -9.03 -23.65
N ILE A 201 14.64 -8.11 -22.75
CA ILE A 201 15.58 -7.48 -21.83
C ILE A 201 15.13 -7.80 -20.41
N GLU A 202 15.96 -8.54 -19.68
CA GLU A 202 15.75 -8.81 -18.26
C GLU A 202 16.23 -7.63 -17.42
N PHE A 203 15.53 -7.35 -16.33
CA PHE A 203 15.89 -6.28 -15.41
C PHE A 203 15.62 -6.68 -13.96
N SER A 204 16.34 -6.03 -13.04
CA SER A 204 16.13 -6.16 -11.61
C SER A 204 16.23 -4.79 -10.96
N VAL A 205 15.31 -4.49 -10.06
CA VAL A 205 15.36 -3.27 -9.24
C VAL A 205 15.31 -3.68 -7.78
N GLU A 206 16.16 -3.05 -6.98
CA GLU A 206 16.26 -3.27 -5.54
C GLU A 206 16.17 -1.90 -4.86
N GLU A 207 15.14 -1.67 -4.04
CA GLU A 207 14.95 -0.40 -3.35
C GLU A 207 14.60 -0.62 -1.88
N THR A 208 15.15 0.22 -1.00
CA THR A 208 14.69 0.34 0.38
C THR A 208 13.92 1.64 0.52
N ARG A 209 12.74 1.58 1.12
CA ARG A 209 11.89 2.75 1.37
C ARG A 209 11.57 2.84 2.84
N SER A 210 11.50 4.07 3.34
CA SER A 210 10.92 4.37 4.65
C SER A 210 9.84 5.43 4.47
N SER A 211 8.74 5.27 5.17
CA SER A 211 7.65 6.24 5.18
C SER A 211 7.24 6.55 6.61
N ASN A 212 6.84 7.80 6.82
CA ASN A 212 6.14 8.24 8.00
C ASN A 212 4.86 8.93 7.52
N THR A 213 3.70 8.35 7.85
CA THR A 213 2.38 8.84 7.44
C THR A 213 1.68 9.42 8.66
N ILE A 214 1.14 10.63 8.56
CA ILE A 214 0.51 11.33 9.68
C ILE A 214 -0.84 11.90 9.24
N LEU A 215 -1.89 11.61 10.02
CA LEU A 215 -3.21 12.22 9.83
C LEU A 215 -3.17 13.70 10.20
N MET A 216 -3.60 14.55 9.27
CA MET A 216 -3.70 15.99 9.50
C MET A 216 -5.07 16.38 10.05
N GLN A 217 -6.13 15.83 9.45
CA GLN A 217 -7.51 16.18 9.75
C GLN A 217 -8.47 15.07 9.26
N ILE A 218 -9.59 14.92 9.96
CA ILE A 218 -10.76 14.16 9.52
C ILE A 218 -11.79 15.18 9.02
N GLU A 219 -12.36 14.93 7.84
CA GLU A 219 -13.41 15.76 7.24
C GLU A 219 -14.76 15.05 7.20
#